data_AF-A0AA88QMQ8-F1
#
_entry.id   AF-A0AA88QMQ8-F1
#
_cell.length_a   1.000
_cell.length_b   1.000
_cell.length_c   1.000
_cell.angle_alpha   90.00
_cell.angle_beta   90.00
_cell.angle_gamma   90.00
#
_symmetry.space_group_name_H-M   'P 1'
#
loop_
_entity.id
_entity.type
_entity.pdbx_description
1 polymer ?
#
loop_
_entity_poly.entity_id
_entity_poly.type
_entity_poly.pdbx_seq_one_letter_code
_entity_poly.pdbx_strand_id
1 'polypeptide(L)'
;MSPPSSMADKFDAAGKEVLVEIVKLAQKRGMKGSNGGWKEFLSTHDKKFGASLSDPGRRSIDVLVSFLKTFSQEDDLKFFDKVMQCFGNRDAVVKFEEKAADSESPEQSWMHSISAIYISSSFGFVAVQRLVRTTLEHPQYPLNYSFPSYEEVRYALLFLLKAKRPELASGLRKLDCSGTGTMGWLVTKRSKKSKSMRSAAMVAVDCEMVLCEDGTEALVKVCVVDRNLQVKLNELVNPNKAVADYRTEITGISAKDLDKVTCSLADIQKSMKNLLPHGTILVGHSLNNDLQALMVDHARVIDTSLVFKYDGPNHRRPSLNDLCKASLKCISAHLIFKFVKIAVTSDFSTKVSPYQQSVLGYELRQKDTPHNCLDDACAAMKLVLAKVEGREKHAIPLVHKDVPDVDMAKLLIHGIPISVPKEELHKFIPGDFTIEMKVNKRAGGKYSVLAIFKNQDEANQAFEDLDSNQERDSSGRPQKIVSFQLSTGVTGSVYVRKMAHDDPVGQVASKRSLQDTEVSVGSKKLKTDEIPGEESKGGVDDCDIHLKEIERLKQELNQRDQRILNLEEILVAFTKRQGLAKNRR
;
A
#
# COMPACT_ATOMS: atom_id res chain seq x y z
N MET A 1 11.81 -36.80 23.90
CA MET A 1 11.73 -35.55 23.11
C MET A 1 12.46 -35.83 21.82
N SER A 2 11.80 -35.74 20.67
CA SER A 2 12.47 -35.87 19.37
C SER A 2 13.52 -34.77 19.23
N PRO A 3 14.69 -35.04 18.64
CA PRO A 3 15.70 -34.01 18.41
C PRO A 3 15.10 -32.87 17.55
N PRO A 4 15.57 -31.62 17.72
CA PRO A 4 15.14 -30.52 16.87
C PRO A 4 15.43 -30.89 15.39
N SER A 5 14.41 -30.83 14.53
CA SER A 5 14.55 -31.15 13.11
C SER A 5 15.62 -30.26 12.48
N SER A 6 16.57 -30.85 11.76
CA SER A 6 17.62 -30.07 11.10
C SER A 6 17.00 -29.16 10.02
N MET A 7 17.70 -28.08 9.65
CA MET A 7 17.20 -27.19 8.59
C MET A 7 17.08 -27.92 7.25
N ALA A 8 17.95 -28.90 7.00
CA ALA A 8 17.85 -29.80 5.85
C ALA A 8 16.52 -30.56 5.84
N ASP A 9 16.11 -31.13 6.98
CA ASP A 9 14.82 -31.83 7.11
C ASP A 9 13.64 -30.87 6.88
N LYS A 10 13.76 -29.62 7.31
CA LYS A 10 12.74 -28.58 7.09
C LYS A 10 12.60 -28.22 5.61
N PHE A 11 13.70 -28.16 4.85
CA PHE A 11 13.64 -27.97 3.40
C PHE A 11 12.97 -29.14 2.71
N ASP A 12 13.32 -30.37 3.10
CA ASP A 12 12.72 -31.59 2.53
C ASP A 12 11.21 -31.69 2.83
N ALA A 13 10.76 -31.18 3.97
CA ALA A 13 9.35 -31.17 4.36
C ALA A 13 8.55 -29.97 3.82
N ALA A 14 9.20 -28.96 3.20
CA ALA A 14 8.54 -27.74 2.78
C ALA A 14 7.81 -27.88 1.44
N GLY A 15 6.64 -27.24 1.33
CA GLY A 15 5.89 -27.15 0.08
C GLY A 15 6.62 -26.34 -1.00
N LYS A 16 6.32 -26.62 -2.28
CA LYS A 16 6.98 -25.99 -3.42
C LYS A 16 6.90 -24.47 -3.38
N GLU A 17 5.74 -23.92 -3.00
CA GLU A 17 5.48 -22.49 -2.93
C GLU A 17 6.42 -21.80 -1.94
N VAL A 18 6.62 -22.41 -0.76
CA VAL A 18 7.52 -21.90 0.28
C VAL A 18 8.96 -21.91 -0.22
N LEU A 19 9.39 -23.01 -0.83
CA LEU A 19 10.75 -23.16 -1.37
C LEU A 19 11.03 -22.13 -2.48
N VAL A 20 10.11 -21.94 -3.42
CA VAL A 20 10.23 -20.94 -4.49
C VAL A 20 10.44 -19.53 -3.91
N GLU A 21 9.65 -19.16 -2.90
CA GLU A 21 9.74 -17.83 -2.29
C GLU A 21 11.03 -17.63 -1.50
N ILE A 22 11.50 -18.67 -0.78
CA ILE A 22 12.81 -18.62 -0.11
C ILE A 22 13.93 -18.39 -1.14
N VAL A 23 13.93 -19.09 -2.27
CA VAL A 23 14.95 -18.92 -3.32
C VAL A 23 14.89 -17.53 -3.94
N LYS A 24 13.70 -17.00 -4.25
CA LYS A 24 13.54 -15.62 -4.75
C LYS A 24 14.06 -14.58 -3.76
N LEU A 25 13.81 -14.79 -2.47
CA LEU A 25 14.32 -13.95 -1.40
C LEU A 25 15.85 -13.98 -1.33
N ALA A 26 16.44 -15.18 -1.41
CA ALA A 26 17.88 -15.36 -1.45
C ALA A 26 18.50 -14.64 -2.66
N GLN A 27 17.89 -14.75 -3.84
CA GLN A 27 18.31 -14.02 -5.04
C GLN A 27 18.27 -12.50 -4.84
N LYS A 28 17.15 -11.98 -4.31
CA LYS A 28 16.95 -10.54 -4.09
C LYS A 28 17.97 -9.97 -3.10
N ARG A 29 18.37 -10.77 -2.11
CA ARG A 29 19.38 -10.42 -1.10
C ARG A 29 20.82 -10.67 -1.58
N GLY A 30 21.01 -11.21 -2.79
CA GLY A 30 22.34 -11.54 -3.31
C GLY A 30 23.06 -12.64 -2.53
N MET A 31 22.32 -13.49 -1.82
CA MET A 31 22.86 -14.55 -0.97
C MET A 31 23.54 -15.64 -1.82
N LYS A 32 24.62 -16.23 -1.29
CA LYS A 32 25.41 -17.25 -1.98
C LYS A 32 25.71 -18.42 -1.04
N GLY A 33 25.42 -19.63 -1.49
CA GLY A 33 25.83 -20.86 -0.80
C GLY A 33 27.23 -21.31 -1.23
N SER A 34 27.63 -22.52 -0.84
CA SER A 34 28.90 -23.14 -1.25
C SER A 34 29.07 -23.23 -2.77
N ASN A 35 27.95 -23.26 -3.51
CA ASN A 35 27.92 -23.40 -4.96
C ASN A 35 27.54 -22.06 -5.64
N GLY A 36 27.74 -20.95 -4.94
CA GLY A 36 27.49 -19.61 -5.46
C GLY A 36 26.04 -19.14 -5.31
N GLY A 37 25.71 -18.08 -6.03
CA GLY A 37 24.35 -17.57 -6.13
C GLY A 37 23.46 -18.45 -7.02
N TRP A 38 22.15 -18.25 -6.99
CA TRP A 38 21.19 -19.09 -7.72
C TRP A 38 21.53 -19.32 -9.21
N LYS A 39 21.96 -18.28 -9.93
CA LYS A 39 22.35 -18.40 -11.35
C LYS A 39 23.63 -19.23 -11.53
N GLU A 40 24.59 -19.08 -10.62
CA GLU A 40 25.86 -19.83 -10.60
C GLU A 40 25.60 -21.31 -10.25
N PHE A 41 24.67 -21.57 -9.33
CA PHE A 41 24.23 -22.93 -9.00
C PHE A 41 23.55 -23.61 -10.20
N LEU A 42 22.61 -22.93 -10.86
CA LEU A 42 21.84 -23.49 -11.99
C LEU A 42 22.72 -23.86 -13.19
N SER A 43 23.82 -23.14 -13.44
CA SER A 43 24.72 -23.43 -14.57
C SER A 43 25.38 -24.81 -14.45
N THR A 44 25.50 -25.34 -13.24
CA THR A 44 26.15 -26.62 -12.95
C THR A 44 25.17 -27.72 -12.53
N HIS A 45 23.98 -27.35 -12.02
CA HIS A 45 23.02 -28.30 -11.41
C HIS A 45 21.72 -28.48 -12.19
N ASP A 46 21.41 -27.65 -13.20
CA ASP A 46 20.25 -27.84 -14.08
C ASP A 46 20.67 -27.73 -15.56
N LYS A 47 21.15 -28.84 -16.13
CA LYS A 47 21.61 -28.92 -17.52
C LYS A 47 20.48 -28.79 -18.55
N LYS A 48 19.22 -28.94 -18.13
CA LYS A 48 18.06 -28.99 -19.04
C LYS A 48 17.63 -27.58 -19.47
N PHE A 49 17.80 -26.60 -18.58
CA PHE A 49 17.45 -25.20 -18.83
C PHE A 49 18.60 -24.22 -18.56
N GLY A 50 19.63 -24.59 -17.80
CA GLY A 50 20.77 -23.73 -17.48
C GLY A 50 20.41 -22.41 -16.77
N ALA A 51 21.34 -21.45 -16.81
CA ALA A 51 21.15 -20.12 -16.23
C ALA A 51 20.19 -19.21 -17.03
N SER A 52 19.80 -19.61 -18.25
CA SER A 52 18.94 -18.80 -19.13
C SER A 52 17.51 -18.66 -18.59
N LEU A 53 17.05 -19.60 -17.76
CA LEU A 53 15.74 -19.57 -17.14
C LEU A 53 15.84 -19.50 -15.61
N SER A 54 16.23 -18.34 -15.07
CA SER A 54 16.53 -18.18 -13.64
C SER A 54 15.31 -18.09 -12.69
N ASP A 55 14.09 -18.29 -13.18
CA ASP A 55 12.87 -18.22 -12.36
C ASP A 55 12.72 -19.48 -11.50
N PRO A 56 12.77 -19.37 -10.14
CA PRO A 56 12.63 -20.53 -9.25
C PRO A 56 11.27 -21.23 -9.40
N GLY A 57 10.21 -20.52 -9.79
CA GLY A 57 8.87 -21.11 -9.98
C GLY A 57 8.83 -22.18 -11.07
N ARG A 58 9.76 -22.12 -12.03
CA ARG A 58 9.89 -23.06 -13.15
C ARG A 58 10.79 -24.25 -12.84
N ARG A 59 11.30 -24.38 -11.61
CA ARG A 59 12.18 -25.48 -11.19
C ARG A 59 11.42 -26.55 -10.39
N SER A 60 11.99 -27.76 -10.37
CA SER A 60 11.48 -28.85 -9.52
C SER A 60 11.81 -28.59 -8.05
N ILE A 61 11.06 -29.23 -7.15
CA ILE A 61 11.30 -29.16 -5.71
C ILE A 61 12.75 -29.58 -5.41
N ASP A 62 13.23 -30.67 -6.03
CA ASP A 62 14.58 -31.19 -5.80
C ASP A 62 15.69 -30.17 -6.12
N VAL A 63 15.52 -29.39 -7.20
CA VAL A 63 16.49 -28.35 -7.58
C VAL A 63 16.49 -27.21 -6.57
N LEU A 64 15.31 -26.80 -6.09
CA LEU A 64 15.16 -25.75 -5.08
C LEU A 64 15.77 -26.18 -3.75
N VAL A 65 15.44 -27.39 -3.28
CA VAL A 65 15.98 -27.97 -2.04
C VAL A 65 17.49 -28.13 -2.14
N SER A 66 17.99 -28.64 -3.27
CA SER A 66 19.44 -28.81 -3.49
C SER A 66 20.17 -27.49 -3.40
N PHE A 67 19.64 -26.40 -3.97
CA PHE A 67 20.22 -25.08 -3.83
C PHE A 67 20.21 -24.58 -2.38
N LEU A 68 19.07 -24.69 -1.68
CA LEU A 68 18.97 -24.24 -0.29
C LEU A 68 19.89 -25.03 0.65
N LYS A 69 20.14 -26.31 0.36
CA LYS A 69 21.11 -27.14 1.09
C LYS A 69 22.57 -26.77 0.84
N THR A 70 22.88 -25.92 -0.14
CA THR A 70 24.25 -25.38 -0.32
C THR A 70 24.61 -24.31 0.71
N PHE A 71 23.62 -23.79 1.44
CA PHE A 71 23.84 -22.83 2.50
C PHE A 71 24.17 -23.57 3.80
N SER A 72 25.34 -23.28 4.36
CA SER A 72 25.80 -23.82 5.64
C SER A 72 26.04 -22.74 6.69
N GLN A 73 26.03 -21.46 6.28
CA GLN A 73 26.17 -20.33 7.19
C GLN A 73 24.93 -20.22 8.07
N GLU A 74 25.15 -20.13 9.37
CA GLU A 74 24.07 -20.15 10.37
C GLU A 74 23.08 -18.99 10.16
N ASP A 75 23.56 -17.81 9.74
CA ASP A 75 22.73 -16.64 9.46
C ASP A 75 21.78 -16.87 8.28
N ASP A 76 22.27 -17.50 7.20
CA ASP A 76 21.45 -17.85 6.05
C ASP A 76 20.37 -18.87 6.44
N LEU A 77 20.73 -19.86 7.26
CA LEU A 77 19.81 -20.88 7.77
C LEU A 77 18.75 -20.27 8.72
N LYS A 78 19.13 -19.33 9.58
CA LYS A 78 18.21 -18.59 10.47
C LYS A 78 17.25 -17.72 9.66
N PHE A 79 17.74 -17.06 8.62
CA PHE A 79 16.90 -16.31 7.69
C PHE A 79 15.85 -17.22 7.04
N PHE A 80 16.27 -18.39 6.52
CA PHE A 80 15.36 -19.35 5.91
C PHE A 80 14.35 -19.91 6.92
N ASP A 81 14.77 -20.23 8.15
CA ASP A 81 13.87 -20.67 9.21
C ASP A 81 12.83 -19.59 9.55
N LYS A 82 13.23 -18.31 9.58
CA LYS A 82 12.30 -17.20 9.79
C LYS A 82 11.29 -17.07 8.66
N VAL A 83 11.73 -17.16 7.41
CA VAL A 83 10.82 -17.15 6.25
C VAL A 83 9.84 -18.32 6.34
N MET A 84 10.32 -19.53 6.63
CA MET A 84 9.45 -20.69 6.85
C MET A 84 8.47 -20.49 8.01
N GLN A 85 8.91 -19.87 9.11
CA GLN A 85 8.05 -19.53 10.23
C GLN A 85 6.97 -18.52 9.83
N CYS A 86 7.28 -17.53 8.98
CA CYS A 86 6.28 -16.61 8.42
C CYS A 86 5.22 -17.35 7.60
N PHE A 87 5.62 -18.32 6.77
CA PHE A 87 4.68 -19.18 6.05
C PHE A 87 3.86 -20.08 6.99
N GLY A 88 4.48 -20.70 7.98
CA GLY A 88 3.77 -21.49 9.00
C GLY A 88 2.78 -20.64 9.81
N ASN A 89 3.12 -19.38 10.09
CA ASN A 89 2.22 -18.43 10.74
C ASN A 89 1.02 -18.10 9.84
N ARG A 90 1.26 -17.85 8.54
CA ARG A 90 0.22 -17.66 7.52
C ARG A 90 -0.72 -18.87 7.46
N ASP A 91 -0.19 -20.07 7.29
CA ASP A 91 -0.99 -21.31 7.20
C ASP A 91 -1.81 -21.55 8.46
N ALA A 92 -1.24 -21.28 9.63
CA ALA A 92 -1.93 -21.45 10.90
C ALA A 92 -2.98 -20.36 11.18
N VAL A 93 -2.93 -19.21 10.49
CA VAL A 93 -4.02 -18.21 10.49
C VAL A 93 -5.12 -18.66 9.53
N VAL A 94 -4.77 -19.06 8.31
CA VAL A 94 -5.70 -19.59 7.30
C VAL A 94 -6.49 -20.78 7.84
N LYS A 95 -5.81 -21.80 8.40
CA LYS A 95 -6.44 -23.02 8.97
C LYS A 95 -7.32 -22.75 10.19
N PHE A 96 -7.01 -21.73 10.99
CA PHE A 96 -7.87 -21.38 12.14
C PHE A 96 -9.20 -20.79 11.67
N GLU A 97 -9.16 -20.06 10.57
CA GLU A 97 -10.33 -19.37 10.04
C GLU A 97 -11.17 -20.26 9.11
N GLU A 98 -10.58 -21.22 8.39
CA GLU A 98 -11.33 -22.31 7.72
C GLU A 98 -12.19 -23.08 8.73
N LYS A 99 -11.62 -23.43 9.89
CA LYS A 99 -12.37 -24.03 11.01
C LYS A 99 -13.46 -23.14 11.60
N ALA A 100 -13.34 -21.81 11.46
CA ALA A 100 -14.38 -20.88 11.87
C ALA A 100 -15.52 -20.82 10.85
N ALA A 101 -15.20 -20.89 9.55
CA ALA A 101 -16.18 -20.95 8.47
C ALA A 101 -16.97 -22.28 8.42
N ASP A 102 -16.30 -23.42 8.70
CA ASP A 102 -16.93 -24.74 8.72
C ASP A 102 -17.90 -24.96 9.91
N SER A 103 -17.89 -24.06 10.89
CA SER A 103 -18.79 -24.12 12.05
C SER A 103 -20.16 -23.46 11.81
N GLU A 104 -20.40 -22.83 10.66
CA GLU A 104 -21.70 -22.29 10.26
C GLU A 104 -22.42 -23.25 9.31
N SER A 105 -23.53 -23.84 9.75
CA SER A 105 -24.37 -24.67 8.85
C SER A 105 -25.18 -23.78 7.88
N PRO A 106 -25.59 -24.29 6.70
CA PRO A 106 -26.44 -23.56 5.76
C PRO A 106 -27.77 -23.08 6.37
N GLU A 107 -28.28 -23.77 7.40
CA GLU A 107 -29.52 -23.44 8.09
C GLU A 107 -29.34 -22.30 9.10
N GLN A 108 -28.15 -22.17 9.70
CA GLN A 108 -27.80 -21.02 10.55
C GLN A 108 -27.64 -19.74 9.72
N SER A 109 -27.14 -19.84 8.49
CA SER A 109 -27.04 -18.72 7.53
C SER A 109 -28.42 -18.09 7.21
N TRP A 110 -29.47 -18.91 7.14
CA TRP A 110 -30.85 -18.43 6.91
C TRP A 110 -31.50 -17.84 8.16
N MET A 111 -31.30 -18.43 9.35
CA MET A 111 -31.77 -17.83 10.61
C MET A 111 -31.05 -16.52 10.95
N HIS A 112 -29.79 -16.35 10.53
CA HIS A 112 -28.99 -15.14 10.72
C HIS A 112 -29.45 -13.93 9.90
N SER A 113 -30.28 -14.14 8.87
CA SER A 113 -30.87 -13.04 8.08
C SER A 113 -32.04 -12.35 8.80
N ILE A 114 -32.59 -12.93 9.89
CA ILE A 114 -33.82 -12.43 10.54
C ILE A 114 -33.55 -11.73 11.90
N SER A 115 -32.39 -11.91 12.55
CA SER A 115 -32.08 -11.21 13.82
C SER A 115 -30.88 -10.27 13.72
N ALA A 116 -31.06 -9.12 13.06
CA ALA A 116 -30.02 -8.09 12.87
C ALA A 116 -29.51 -7.40 14.16
N ILE A 117 -30.10 -7.70 15.33
CA ILE A 117 -29.72 -7.05 16.60
C ILE A 117 -28.68 -7.87 17.40
N TYR A 118 -28.56 -9.19 17.16
CA TYR A 118 -27.63 -10.06 17.91
C TYR A 118 -26.34 -10.43 17.15
N ILE A 119 -26.19 -10.02 15.88
CA ILE A 119 -25.18 -10.57 14.93
C ILE A 119 -24.09 -9.54 14.51
N SER A 120 -24.12 -8.30 15.00
CA SER A 120 -23.12 -7.29 14.59
C SER A 120 -21.68 -7.62 15.02
N SER A 121 -21.50 -8.33 16.15
CA SER A 121 -20.18 -8.69 16.69
C SER A 121 -19.50 -9.82 15.93
N SER A 122 -20.26 -10.82 15.46
CA SER A 122 -19.71 -12.00 14.78
C SER A 122 -19.32 -11.69 13.33
N PHE A 123 -20.13 -10.92 12.61
CA PHE A 123 -19.82 -10.52 11.23
C PHE A 123 -18.59 -9.61 11.16
N GLY A 124 -18.48 -8.64 12.07
CA GLY A 124 -17.32 -7.77 12.17
C GLY A 124 -16.04 -8.54 12.52
N PHE A 125 -16.13 -9.55 13.39
CA PHE A 125 -15.00 -10.42 13.73
C PHE A 125 -14.45 -11.17 12.51
N VAL A 126 -15.32 -11.82 11.74
CA VAL A 126 -14.92 -12.58 10.54
C VAL A 126 -14.33 -11.67 9.48
N ALA A 127 -14.94 -10.50 9.25
CA ALA A 127 -14.42 -9.52 8.30
C ALA A 127 -13.02 -9.01 8.68
N VAL A 128 -12.78 -8.71 9.97
CA VAL A 128 -11.45 -8.31 10.47
C VAL A 128 -10.42 -9.42 10.24
N GLN A 129 -10.77 -10.68 10.53
CA GLN A 129 -9.87 -11.82 10.27
C GLN A 129 -9.54 -11.97 8.79
N ARG A 130 -10.53 -11.81 7.91
CA ARG A 130 -10.32 -11.84 6.46
C ARG A 130 -9.32 -10.78 5.99
N LEU A 131 -9.30 -9.59 6.61
CA LEU A 131 -8.33 -8.54 6.28
C LEU A 131 -6.92 -8.89 6.75
N VAL A 132 -6.76 -9.46 7.95
CA VAL A 132 -5.48 -10.00 8.41
C VAL A 132 -4.97 -11.05 7.43
N ARG A 133 -5.82 -12.01 7.05
CA ARG A 133 -5.48 -13.02 6.04
C ARG A 133 -5.06 -12.39 4.72
N THR A 134 -5.81 -11.42 4.22
CA THR A 134 -5.51 -10.73 2.95
C THR A 134 -4.10 -10.11 2.99
N THR A 135 -3.72 -9.49 4.10
CA THR A 135 -2.36 -8.96 4.29
C THR A 135 -1.31 -10.09 4.30
N LEU A 136 -1.51 -11.15 5.07
CA LEU A 136 -0.55 -12.26 5.20
C LEU A 136 -0.38 -13.08 3.91
N GLU A 137 -1.45 -13.21 3.13
CA GLU A 137 -1.45 -13.97 1.89
C GLU A 137 -0.83 -13.20 0.71
N HIS A 138 -0.70 -11.88 0.84
CA HIS A 138 -0.18 -11.04 -0.21
C HIS A 138 1.27 -11.42 -0.57
N PRO A 139 1.63 -11.57 -1.86
CA PRO A 139 2.96 -12.02 -2.28
C PRO A 139 4.13 -11.17 -1.77
N GLN A 140 3.89 -9.87 -1.53
CA GLN A 140 4.91 -8.96 -0.99
C GLN A 140 5.07 -9.06 0.54
N TYR A 141 4.14 -9.71 1.26
CA TYR A 141 4.19 -9.77 2.72
C TYR A 141 5.47 -10.44 3.24
N PRO A 142 5.88 -11.64 2.78
CA PRO A 142 7.12 -12.28 3.23
C PRO A 142 8.37 -11.45 2.93
N LEU A 143 8.33 -10.62 1.88
CA LEU A 143 9.43 -9.73 1.52
C LEU A 143 9.53 -8.53 2.46
N ASN A 144 8.39 -7.94 2.82
CA ASN A 144 8.32 -6.68 3.56
C ASN A 144 8.37 -6.87 5.08
N TYR A 145 7.83 -7.98 5.59
CA TYR A 145 7.72 -8.29 7.02
C TYR A 145 8.75 -9.32 7.51
N SER A 146 9.86 -9.47 6.78
CA SER A 146 11.01 -10.28 7.20
C SER A 146 12.06 -9.40 7.88
N PHE A 147 11.83 -9.12 9.16
CA PHE A 147 12.73 -8.29 9.97
C PHE A 147 13.99 -9.06 10.44
N PRO A 148 15.16 -8.42 10.61
CA PRO A 148 16.36 -9.03 11.19
C PRO A 148 16.08 -9.63 12.57
N SER A 149 16.69 -10.77 12.91
CA SER A 149 16.52 -11.36 14.25
C SER A 149 17.50 -10.77 15.27
N TYR A 150 17.09 -10.74 16.55
CA TYR A 150 17.91 -10.36 17.72
C TYR A 150 19.29 -11.05 17.77
N GLU A 151 19.42 -12.23 17.15
CA GLU A 151 20.67 -13.00 17.13
C GLU A 151 21.69 -12.47 16.11
N GLU A 152 21.25 -12.02 14.93
CA GLU A 152 22.15 -11.55 13.85
C GLU A 152 23.04 -10.40 14.32
N VAL A 153 22.49 -9.50 15.14
CA VAL A 153 23.23 -8.36 15.68
C VAL A 153 24.20 -8.77 16.81
N ARG A 154 23.77 -9.67 17.70
CA ARG A 154 24.59 -10.20 18.79
C ARG A 154 25.80 -10.97 18.27
N TYR A 155 25.63 -11.78 17.22
CA TYR A 155 26.70 -12.56 16.62
C TYR A 155 27.65 -11.71 15.76
N ALA A 156 27.13 -10.75 14.99
CA ALA A 156 27.97 -9.78 14.29
C ALA A 156 28.83 -8.98 15.28
N LEU A 157 28.30 -8.63 16.45
CA LEU A 157 29.09 -8.00 17.50
C LEU A 157 30.17 -8.94 18.06
N LEU A 158 29.81 -10.19 18.40
CA LEU A 158 30.75 -11.17 18.93
C LEU A 158 31.88 -11.47 17.94
N PHE A 159 31.56 -11.51 16.65
CA PHE A 159 32.52 -11.70 15.55
C PHE A 159 33.49 -10.52 15.44
N LEU A 160 32.99 -9.28 15.46
CA LEU A 160 33.84 -8.07 15.40
C LEU A 160 34.73 -7.91 16.65
N LEU A 161 34.22 -8.29 17.82
CA LEU A 161 35.00 -8.33 19.06
C LEU A 161 36.12 -9.39 18.99
N LYS A 162 35.83 -10.59 18.45
CA LYS A 162 36.86 -11.63 18.22
C LYS A 162 37.87 -11.24 17.14
N ALA A 163 37.45 -10.50 16.12
CA ALA A 163 38.29 -10.02 15.03
C ALA A 163 39.16 -8.80 15.40
N LYS A 164 39.14 -8.34 16.67
CA LYS A 164 39.87 -7.14 17.16
C LYS A 164 39.63 -5.89 16.31
N ARG A 165 38.38 -5.65 15.87
CA ARG A 165 37.96 -4.40 15.20
C ARG A 165 37.07 -3.56 16.12
N PRO A 166 37.62 -2.95 17.19
CA PRO A 166 36.84 -2.31 18.25
C PRO A 166 36.04 -1.08 17.79
N GLU A 167 36.53 -0.38 16.77
CA GLU A 167 35.84 0.75 16.12
C GLU A 167 34.51 0.34 15.47
N LEU A 168 34.47 -0.78 14.73
CA LEU A 168 33.23 -1.29 14.12
C LEU A 168 32.31 -1.98 15.14
N ALA A 169 32.89 -2.64 16.15
CA ALA A 169 32.15 -3.24 17.26
C ALA A 169 31.48 -2.18 18.17
N SER A 170 31.95 -0.92 18.17
CA SER A 170 31.32 0.17 18.93
C SER A 170 29.92 0.52 18.40
N GLY A 171 29.71 0.43 17.08
CA GLY A 171 28.42 0.65 16.43
C GLY A 171 27.41 -0.46 16.73
N LEU A 172 27.84 -1.72 16.74
CA LEU A 172 26.98 -2.87 17.06
C LEU A 172 26.77 -3.10 18.58
N ARG A 173 27.65 -2.58 19.45
CA ARG A 173 27.47 -2.61 20.92
C ARG A 173 26.20 -1.90 21.37
N LYS A 174 25.70 -0.93 20.59
CA LYS A 174 24.40 -0.27 20.83
C LYS A 174 23.19 -1.19 20.60
N LEU A 175 23.40 -2.39 20.07
CA LEU A 175 22.35 -3.33 19.65
C LEU A 175 22.49 -4.73 20.30
N ASP A 176 23.52 -5.00 21.12
CA ASP A 176 23.69 -6.26 21.88
C ASP A 176 23.16 -6.15 23.31
N CYS A 177 22.48 -7.20 23.74
CA CYS A 177 21.74 -7.29 24.99
C CYS A 177 22.25 -8.49 25.80
N SER A 178 23.14 -8.25 26.76
CA SER A 178 23.21 -9.13 27.93
C SER A 178 23.49 -8.31 29.18
N GLY A 179 22.57 -8.39 30.14
CA GLY A 179 22.82 -8.04 31.55
C GLY A 179 22.51 -6.61 31.99
N THR A 180 22.38 -5.63 31.10
CA THR A 180 22.09 -4.24 31.49
C THR A 180 21.15 -3.54 30.50
N GLY A 181 19.87 -3.41 30.86
CA GLY A 181 19.05 -2.22 30.58
C GLY A 181 18.94 -1.55 29.18
N THR A 182 19.32 -2.14 28.03
CA THR A 182 19.16 -1.46 26.71
C THR A 182 18.74 -2.35 25.55
N MET A 183 17.64 -1.96 24.87
CA MET A 183 17.24 -2.02 23.44
C MET A 183 17.41 -3.31 22.60
N GLY A 184 16.30 -4.03 22.38
CA GLY A 184 16.17 -5.14 21.42
C GLY A 184 14.79 -5.18 20.74
N TRP A 185 14.62 -6.02 19.72
CA TRP A 185 13.32 -6.18 19.03
C TRP A 185 12.21 -6.66 19.97
N LEU A 186 11.07 -5.96 19.99
CA LEU A 186 9.87 -6.40 20.69
C LEU A 186 9.14 -7.45 19.84
N VAL A 187 9.35 -8.73 20.14
CA VAL A 187 8.66 -9.84 19.46
C VAL A 187 7.42 -10.25 20.26
N THR A 188 6.25 -10.10 19.65
CA THR A 188 4.98 -10.53 20.26
C THR A 188 4.66 -11.96 19.82
N LYS A 189 5.04 -12.95 20.66
CA LYS A 189 4.79 -14.37 20.37
C LYS A 189 3.30 -14.70 20.39
N ARG A 190 2.84 -15.52 19.44
CA ARG A 190 1.49 -16.10 19.41
C ARG A 190 1.29 -16.98 20.65
N SER A 191 0.28 -16.68 21.47
CA SER A 191 -0.05 -17.58 22.57
C SER A 191 -0.73 -18.84 22.02
N LYS A 192 -0.32 -20.03 22.49
CA LYS A 192 -0.90 -21.33 22.09
C LYS A 192 -2.38 -21.50 22.53
N LYS A 193 -2.95 -20.52 23.25
CA LYS A 193 -4.32 -20.57 23.78
C LYS A 193 -5.30 -20.08 22.71
N SER A 194 -6.28 -20.92 22.38
CA SER A 194 -7.39 -20.63 21.44
C SER A 194 -8.15 -19.32 21.77
N LYS A 195 -8.17 -18.88 23.03
CA LYS A 195 -8.82 -17.61 23.45
C LYS A 195 -8.14 -16.36 22.89
N SER A 196 -6.81 -16.33 22.72
CA SER A 196 -6.10 -15.16 22.20
C SER A 196 -6.31 -14.95 20.70
N MET A 197 -6.60 -16.02 19.95
CA MET A 197 -6.92 -15.94 18.52
C MET A 197 -8.34 -15.41 18.27
N ARG A 198 -9.18 -15.32 19.30
CA ARG A 198 -10.55 -14.76 19.24
C ARG A 198 -10.61 -13.27 19.54
N SER A 199 -9.48 -12.60 19.81
CA SER A 199 -9.47 -11.15 19.98
C SER A 199 -9.56 -10.45 18.61
N ALA A 200 -10.47 -9.49 18.49
CA ALA A 200 -10.56 -8.51 17.41
C ALA A 200 -10.21 -7.09 17.89
N ALA A 201 -9.49 -6.97 19.00
CA ALA A 201 -8.92 -5.70 19.41
C ALA A 201 -7.96 -5.21 18.31
N MET A 202 -8.15 -3.97 17.85
CA MET A 202 -7.33 -3.34 16.83
C MET A 202 -6.76 -2.03 17.36
N VAL A 203 -5.51 -1.76 17.05
CA VAL A 203 -4.90 -0.44 17.19
C VAL A 203 -4.19 -0.08 15.89
N ALA A 204 -4.34 1.16 15.42
CA ALA A 204 -3.61 1.66 14.26
C ALA A 204 -2.37 2.43 14.69
N VAL A 205 -1.28 2.27 13.94
CA VAL A 205 0.02 2.84 14.20
C VAL A 205 0.52 3.53 12.95
N ASP A 206 1.15 4.69 13.13
CA ASP A 206 1.92 5.38 12.09
C ASP A 206 3.08 6.15 12.75
N CYS A 207 4.19 6.28 12.05
CA CYS A 207 5.43 6.87 12.53
C CYS A 207 5.97 7.94 11.59
N GLU A 208 6.63 8.95 12.15
CA GLU A 208 7.52 9.83 11.40
C GLU A 208 8.97 9.42 11.64
N MET A 209 9.77 9.38 10.57
CA MET A 209 11.16 8.94 10.59
C MET A 209 12.09 9.95 9.90
N VAL A 210 13.28 10.11 10.46
CA VAL A 210 14.37 10.95 9.92
C VAL A 210 15.52 10.10 9.42
N LEU A 211 16.34 10.66 8.53
CA LEU A 211 17.57 10.02 8.08
C LEU A 211 18.74 10.39 9.00
N CYS A 212 19.44 9.39 9.51
CA CYS A 212 20.65 9.56 10.30
C CYS A 212 21.91 9.65 9.43
N GLU A 213 22.99 10.20 9.98
CA GLU A 213 24.29 10.30 9.29
C GLU A 213 24.88 8.93 8.90
N ASP A 214 24.52 7.87 9.63
CA ASP A 214 24.90 6.48 9.31
C ASP A 214 24.09 5.85 8.17
N GLY A 215 23.20 6.62 7.53
CA GLY A 215 22.34 6.17 6.44
C GLY A 215 21.11 5.38 6.89
N THR A 216 20.89 5.19 8.20
CA THR A 216 19.71 4.52 8.75
C THR A 216 18.55 5.47 8.98
N GLU A 217 17.32 4.97 8.99
CA GLU A 217 16.14 5.73 9.39
C GLU A 217 15.86 5.54 10.88
N ALA A 218 15.57 6.64 11.59
CA ALA A 218 15.26 6.61 13.02
C ALA A 218 13.88 7.19 13.30
N LEU A 219 13.18 6.58 14.25
CA LEU A 219 11.89 7.03 14.74
C LEU A 219 12.03 8.37 15.47
N VAL A 220 11.20 9.35 15.10
CA VAL A 220 11.15 10.66 15.79
C VAL A 220 9.75 11.02 16.28
N LYS A 221 8.71 10.35 15.79
CA LYS A 221 7.35 10.49 16.31
C LYS A 221 6.56 9.21 16.07
N VAL A 222 5.73 8.83 17.03
CA VAL A 222 4.82 7.68 16.91
C VAL A 222 3.43 8.07 17.35
N CYS A 223 2.44 7.66 16.58
CA CYS A 223 1.03 7.82 16.89
C CYS A 223 0.33 6.46 16.90
N VAL A 224 -0.47 6.20 17.93
CA VAL A 224 -1.28 4.99 18.07
C VAL A 224 -2.70 5.36 18.46
N VAL A 225 -3.69 4.85 17.72
CA VAL A 225 -5.12 5.05 18.00
C VAL A 225 -5.84 3.71 18.12
N ASP A 226 -6.86 3.64 18.97
CA ASP A 226 -7.72 2.46 19.04
C ASP A 226 -8.80 2.43 17.94
N ARG A 227 -9.63 1.38 17.96
CA ARG A 227 -10.77 1.21 17.06
C ARG A 227 -11.74 2.39 17.05
N ASN A 228 -11.86 3.12 18.16
CA ASN A 228 -12.74 4.27 18.31
C ASN A 228 -12.04 5.60 17.98
N LEU A 229 -10.87 5.52 17.34
CA LEU A 229 -10.01 6.65 17.00
C LEU A 229 -9.54 7.45 18.23
N GLN A 230 -9.55 6.83 19.41
CA GLN A 230 -9.01 7.44 20.62
C GLN A 230 -7.51 7.25 20.66
N VAL A 231 -6.78 8.34 20.88
CA VAL A 231 -5.32 8.34 20.99
C VAL A 231 -4.87 7.52 22.20
N LYS A 232 -3.96 6.58 21.97
CA LYS A 232 -3.34 5.72 22.99
C LYS A 232 -1.86 6.03 23.20
N LEU A 233 -1.20 6.55 22.16
CA LEU A 233 0.18 7.02 22.21
C LEU A 233 0.34 8.11 21.14
N ASN A 234 0.97 9.23 21.48
CA ASN A 234 1.30 10.30 20.54
C ASN A 234 2.51 11.05 21.10
N GLU A 235 3.70 10.56 20.78
CA GLU A 235 4.93 10.97 21.44
C GLU A 235 6.01 11.29 20.42
N LEU A 236 6.78 12.34 20.69
CA LEU A 236 8.07 12.57 20.03
C LEU A 236 9.11 11.64 20.64
N VAL A 237 10.05 11.19 19.81
CA VAL A 237 11.07 10.21 20.18
C VAL A 237 12.44 10.79 19.90
N ASN A 238 13.34 10.66 20.87
CA ASN A 238 14.74 10.99 20.66
C ASN A 238 15.39 9.86 19.85
N PRO A 239 15.93 10.14 18.65
CA PRO A 239 16.53 9.12 17.80
C PRO A 239 17.83 8.55 18.38
N ASN A 240 18.42 9.18 19.41
CA ASN A 240 19.69 8.79 20.03
C ASN A 240 20.85 8.64 19.03
N LYS A 241 20.74 9.36 17.90
CA LYS A 241 21.67 9.36 16.77
C LYS A 241 21.74 10.76 16.15
N ALA A 242 22.87 11.07 15.51
CA ALA A 242 23.01 12.28 14.72
C ALA A 242 22.11 12.19 13.47
N VAL A 243 21.28 13.21 13.28
CA VAL A 243 20.32 13.30 12.17
C VAL A 243 20.98 14.06 11.02
N ALA A 244 21.08 13.41 9.87
CA ALA A 244 21.57 14.04 8.64
C ALA A 244 20.47 14.86 7.94
N ASP A 245 19.24 14.34 7.95
CA ASP A 245 18.11 14.97 7.29
C ASP A 245 16.80 14.67 8.04
N TYR A 246 16.20 15.73 8.58
CA TYR A 246 14.94 15.69 9.32
C TYR A 246 13.72 15.50 8.40
N ARG A 247 13.88 15.74 7.10
CA ARG A 247 12.79 15.69 6.11
C ARG A 247 11.60 16.54 6.57
N THR A 248 11.86 17.75 7.05
CA THR A 248 10.88 18.61 7.76
C THR A 248 9.63 18.85 6.89
N GLU A 249 9.80 18.92 5.58
CA GLU A 249 8.72 19.06 4.60
C GLU A 249 7.80 17.82 4.52
N ILE A 250 8.27 16.68 5.00
CA ILE A 250 7.53 15.42 5.11
C ILE A 250 7.09 15.20 6.55
N THR A 251 8.00 15.24 7.52
CA THR A 251 7.72 14.85 8.92
C THR A 251 7.06 15.95 9.74
N GLY A 252 7.18 17.20 9.30
CA GLY A 252 6.80 18.38 10.07
C GLY A 252 7.68 18.63 11.29
N ILE A 253 8.83 17.92 11.41
CA ILE A 253 9.71 17.95 12.58
C ILE A 253 11.03 18.62 12.22
N SER A 254 11.43 19.59 13.04
CA SER A 254 12.72 20.26 12.97
C SER A 254 13.67 19.82 14.09
N ALA A 255 14.95 20.18 13.96
CA ALA A 255 15.94 19.94 15.02
C ALA A 255 15.52 20.54 16.38
N LYS A 256 14.82 21.68 16.38
CA LYS A 256 14.37 22.36 17.61
C LYS A 256 13.28 21.57 18.33
N ASP A 257 12.46 20.83 17.60
CA ASP A 257 11.38 20.02 18.18
C ASP A 257 11.93 18.82 18.95
N LEU A 258 13.14 18.35 18.62
CA LEU A 258 13.79 17.21 19.27
C LEU A 258 14.77 17.58 20.39
N ASP A 259 15.18 18.84 20.52
CA ASP A 259 16.25 19.30 21.43
C ASP A 259 16.04 18.91 22.90
N LYS A 260 14.78 18.84 23.35
CA LYS A 260 14.40 18.52 24.74
C LYS A 260 13.64 17.21 24.88
N VAL A 261 13.54 16.43 23.81
CA VAL A 261 12.81 15.16 23.83
C VAL A 261 13.68 14.12 24.52
N THR A 262 13.19 13.59 25.64
CA THR A 262 13.88 12.54 26.42
C THR A 262 13.29 11.15 26.20
N CYS A 263 12.08 11.05 25.63
CA CYS A 263 11.42 9.78 25.37
C CYS A 263 12.25 8.97 24.37
N SER A 264 12.66 7.77 24.77
CA SER A 264 13.48 6.89 23.95
C SER A 264 12.63 5.86 23.20
N LEU A 265 13.20 5.22 22.18
CA LEU A 265 12.57 4.07 21.53
C LEU A 265 12.25 2.93 22.54
N ALA A 266 13.05 2.76 23.61
CA ALA A 266 12.75 1.78 24.65
C ALA A 266 11.47 2.10 25.42
N ASP A 267 11.23 3.38 25.71
CA ASP A 267 10.00 3.84 26.36
C ASP A 267 8.79 3.60 25.46
N ILE A 268 8.93 3.87 24.16
CA ILE A 268 7.91 3.56 23.15
C ILE A 268 7.64 2.06 23.08
N GLN A 269 8.67 1.21 23.04
CA GLN A 269 8.49 -0.24 23.01
C GLN A 269 7.79 -0.76 24.27
N LYS A 270 8.08 -0.17 25.44
CA LYS A 270 7.38 -0.49 26.70
C LYS A 270 5.90 -0.13 26.61
N SER A 271 5.57 1.04 26.07
CA SER A 271 4.18 1.47 25.81
C SER A 271 3.49 0.55 24.80
N MET A 272 4.15 0.24 23.67
CA MET A 272 3.64 -0.69 22.65
C MET A 272 3.36 -2.08 23.23
N LYS A 273 4.24 -2.61 24.09
CA LYS A 273 4.03 -3.90 24.76
C LYS A 273 2.73 -3.92 25.59
N ASN A 274 2.38 -2.80 26.22
CA ASN A 274 1.14 -2.67 26.99
C ASN A 274 -0.10 -2.52 26.09
N LEU A 275 0.06 -1.95 24.88
CA LEU A 275 -1.00 -1.79 23.88
C LEU A 275 -1.24 -3.05 23.05
N LEU A 276 -0.34 -4.03 23.12
CA LEU A 276 -0.38 -5.28 22.36
C LEU A 276 -0.65 -6.55 23.22
N PRO A 277 -1.66 -6.57 24.12
CA PRO A 277 -2.01 -7.78 24.84
C PRO A 277 -2.69 -8.81 23.91
N HIS A 278 -2.40 -10.10 24.15
CA HIS A 278 -3.20 -11.26 23.72
C HIS A 278 -3.87 -11.18 22.33
N GLY A 279 -3.08 -10.96 21.28
CA GLY A 279 -3.56 -11.05 19.90
C GLY A 279 -4.31 -9.81 19.43
N THR A 280 -4.07 -8.63 20.02
CA THR A 280 -4.35 -7.34 19.35
C THR A 280 -3.82 -7.39 17.91
N ILE A 281 -4.54 -6.76 17.00
CA ILE A 281 -4.20 -6.64 15.59
C ILE A 281 -3.67 -5.21 15.37
N LEU A 282 -2.51 -5.11 14.73
CA LEU A 282 -1.96 -3.82 14.30
C LEU A 282 -2.51 -3.43 12.93
N VAL A 283 -2.89 -2.17 12.78
CA VAL A 283 -3.38 -1.59 11.52
C VAL A 283 -2.44 -0.47 11.09
N GLY A 284 -2.16 -0.35 9.79
CA GLY A 284 -1.37 0.76 9.27
C GLY A 284 -1.31 0.78 7.75
N HIS A 285 -0.47 1.64 7.18
CA HIS A 285 -0.29 1.77 5.74
C HIS A 285 1.18 1.63 5.36
N SER A 286 1.56 0.56 4.65
CA SER A 286 2.97 0.15 4.52
C SER A 286 3.62 -0.05 5.90
N LEU A 287 2.85 -0.66 6.81
CA LEU A 287 3.11 -0.77 8.25
C LEU A 287 4.46 -1.45 8.57
N ASN A 288 5.04 -2.19 7.62
CA ASN A 288 6.38 -2.77 7.77
C ASN A 288 7.47 -1.71 8.04
N ASN A 289 7.32 -0.48 7.52
CA ASN A 289 8.29 0.58 7.75
C ASN A 289 8.23 1.08 9.20
N ASP A 290 7.03 1.28 9.72
CA ASP A 290 6.78 1.68 11.11
C ASP A 290 7.29 0.62 12.08
N LEU A 291 6.99 -0.66 11.82
CA LEU A 291 7.44 -1.77 12.64
C LEU A 291 8.96 -1.93 12.63
N GLN A 292 9.62 -1.64 11.52
CA GLN A 292 11.07 -1.59 11.43
C GLN A 292 11.65 -0.47 12.30
N ALA A 293 11.09 0.74 12.23
CA ALA A 293 11.52 1.89 13.02
C ALA A 293 11.25 1.70 14.52
N LEU A 294 10.13 1.06 14.87
CA LEU A 294 9.76 0.69 16.24
C LEU A 294 10.55 -0.53 16.76
N MET A 295 11.23 -1.26 15.87
CA MET A 295 11.83 -2.56 16.15
C MET A 295 10.81 -3.52 16.81
N VAL A 296 9.62 -3.64 16.22
CA VAL A 296 8.52 -4.49 16.70
C VAL A 296 8.24 -5.59 15.67
N ASP A 297 8.30 -6.85 16.08
CA ASP A 297 7.89 -8.00 15.27
C ASP A 297 6.53 -8.50 15.77
N HIS A 298 5.48 -8.25 14.98
CA HIS A 298 4.10 -8.56 15.33
C HIS A 298 3.39 -9.33 14.22
N ALA A 299 2.81 -10.47 14.59
CA ALA A 299 2.28 -11.41 13.60
C ALA A 299 0.89 -11.06 13.04
N ARG A 300 0.05 -10.33 13.80
CA ARG A 300 -1.33 -10.03 13.39
C ARG A 300 -1.42 -8.59 12.89
N VAL A 301 -1.22 -8.41 11.60
CA VAL A 301 -1.21 -7.09 10.98
C VAL A 301 -2.29 -6.98 9.89
N ILE A 302 -2.87 -5.79 9.76
CA ILE A 302 -3.65 -5.36 8.61
C ILE A 302 -2.91 -4.19 7.99
N ASP A 303 -2.28 -4.44 6.84
CA ASP A 303 -1.61 -3.42 6.05
C ASP A 303 -2.53 -2.96 4.94
N THR A 304 -3.05 -1.74 5.07
CA THR A 304 -3.96 -1.16 4.08
C THR A 304 -3.33 -1.05 2.69
N SER A 305 -2.00 -0.92 2.58
CA SER A 305 -1.31 -0.90 1.29
C SER A 305 -1.30 -2.26 0.57
N LEU A 306 -1.52 -3.36 1.31
CA LEU A 306 -1.58 -4.74 0.79
C LEU A 306 -3.03 -5.24 0.67
N VAL A 307 -3.95 -4.70 1.47
CA VAL A 307 -5.39 -5.02 1.40
C VAL A 307 -6.06 -4.35 0.20
N PHE A 308 -5.70 -3.09 -0.07
CA PHE A 308 -6.31 -2.31 -1.13
C PHE A 308 -5.46 -2.34 -2.39
N LYS A 309 -6.11 -2.38 -3.55
CA LYS A 309 -5.47 -2.46 -4.87
C LYS A 309 -6.19 -1.57 -5.88
N TYR A 310 -5.44 -1.05 -6.84
CA TYR A 310 -6.01 -0.39 -8.00
C TYR A 310 -6.70 -1.38 -8.93
N ASP A 311 -7.63 -0.89 -9.75
CA ASP A 311 -8.17 -1.64 -10.87
C ASP A 311 -7.10 -1.87 -11.96
N GLY A 312 -7.08 -3.08 -12.52
CA GLY A 312 -6.20 -3.47 -13.63
C GLY A 312 -4.99 -4.32 -13.24
N PRO A 313 -4.10 -4.63 -14.20
CA PRO A 313 -2.96 -5.52 -14.01
C PRO A 313 -1.81 -4.89 -13.20
N ASN A 314 -1.99 -3.69 -12.66
CA ASN A 314 -0.94 -2.97 -11.95
C ASN A 314 -0.74 -3.56 -10.54
N HIS A 315 0.46 -4.05 -10.26
CA HIS A 315 0.85 -4.55 -8.94
C HIS A 315 1.26 -3.44 -7.94
N ARG A 316 1.03 -2.17 -8.30
CA ARG A 316 1.32 -1.04 -7.42
C ARG A 316 0.39 -1.01 -6.21
N ARG A 317 1.01 -0.78 -5.04
CA ARG A 317 0.29 -0.43 -3.81
C ARG A 317 -0.25 1.01 -3.88
N PRO A 318 -1.53 1.24 -3.58
CA PRO A 318 -2.10 2.58 -3.53
C PRO A 318 -1.48 3.40 -2.39
N SER A 319 -1.36 4.72 -2.58
CA SER A 319 -0.95 5.61 -1.49
C SER A 319 -2.11 5.85 -0.53
N LEU A 320 -1.83 6.13 0.75
CA LEU A 320 -2.87 6.41 1.74
C LEU A 320 -3.78 7.58 1.34
N ASN A 321 -3.21 8.64 0.75
CA ASN A 321 -3.99 9.77 0.27
C ASN A 321 -4.91 9.37 -0.90
N ASP A 322 -4.43 8.55 -1.84
CA ASP A 322 -5.26 8.07 -2.94
C ASP A 322 -6.39 7.14 -2.44
N LEU A 323 -6.12 6.32 -1.41
CA LEU A 323 -7.14 5.53 -0.73
C LEU A 323 -8.23 6.41 -0.12
N CYS A 324 -7.82 7.41 0.68
CA CYS A 324 -8.76 8.34 1.30
C CYS A 324 -9.59 9.11 0.25
N LYS A 325 -8.96 9.48 -0.88
CA LYS A 325 -9.64 10.13 -2.00
C LYS A 325 -10.59 9.21 -2.76
N ALA A 326 -10.28 7.93 -2.90
CA ALA A 326 -11.12 6.99 -3.63
C ALA A 326 -12.39 6.63 -2.85
N SER A 327 -12.28 6.51 -1.53
CA SER A 327 -13.40 6.22 -0.63
C SER A 327 -14.51 7.29 -0.66
N LEU A 328 -14.24 8.51 -1.16
CA LEU A 328 -15.22 9.57 -1.44
C LEU A 328 -16.37 9.11 -2.34
N LYS A 329 -16.06 8.39 -3.42
CA LYS A 329 -17.03 8.14 -4.51
C LYS A 329 -18.06 7.07 -4.16
N CYS A 330 -17.74 6.16 -3.24
CA CYS A 330 -18.69 5.13 -2.80
C CYS A 330 -19.64 5.60 -1.69
N ILE A 331 -19.24 6.66 -0.96
CA ILE A 331 -19.96 7.14 0.23
C ILE A 331 -21.06 8.16 -0.13
N SER A 332 -20.87 8.99 -1.17
CA SER A 332 -21.91 9.98 -1.58
C SER A 332 -23.22 9.32 -2.04
N ALA A 333 -23.16 8.15 -2.70
CA ALA A 333 -24.34 7.39 -3.11
C ALA A 333 -25.09 6.75 -1.92
N HIS A 334 -24.38 6.42 -0.83
CA HIS A 334 -24.96 5.69 0.31
C HIS A 334 -25.50 6.63 1.41
N LEU A 335 -24.92 7.82 1.60
CA LEU A 335 -25.42 8.80 2.57
C LEU A 335 -26.71 9.48 2.13
N ILE A 336 -26.95 9.66 0.83
CA ILE A 336 -28.25 10.17 0.33
C ILE A 336 -29.37 9.21 0.76
N PHE A 337 -29.13 7.89 0.72
CA PHE A 337 -30.10 6.88 1.17
C PHE A 337 -30.33 6.85 2.69
N LYS A 338 -29.35 7.25 3.50
CA LYS A 338 -29.44 7.23 4.97
C LYS A 338 -29.98 8.54 5.55
N PHE A 339 -29.65 9.69 4.95
CA PHE A 339 -30.20 10.99 5.36
C PHE A 339 -31.71 11.09 5.11
N VAL A 340 -32.22 10.52 4.02
CA VAL A 340 -33.67 10.42 3.77
C VAL A 340 -34.37 9.53 4.81
N LYS A 341 -33.67 8.56 5.41
CA LYS A 341 -34.27 7.63 6.39
C LYS A 341 -34.25 8.16 7.84
N ILE A 342 -33.24 8.94 8.21
CA ILE A 342 -33.12 9.51 9.56
C ILE A 342 -33.93 10.81 9.70
N ALA A 343 -34.04 11.62 8.64
CA ALA A 343 -34.88 12.83 8.68
C ALA A 343 -36.38 12.53 8.78
N VAL A 344 -36.80 11.27 8.58
CA VAL A 344 -38.20 10.85 8.62
C VAL A 344 -38.57 10.17 9.95
N THR A 345 -37.61 9.88 10.84
CA THR A 345 -37.91 9.24 12.13
C THR A 345 -37.09 9.81 13.29
N SER A 346 -37.80 10.47 14.21
CA SER A 346 -37.44 10.87 15.59
C SER A 346 -36.85 12.27 15.85
N ASP A 347 -37.67 13.08 16.50
CA ASP A 347 -37.28 14.07 17.50
C ASP A 347 -36.51 13.37 18.63
N PHE A 348 -35.17 13.51 18.67
CA PHE A 348 -34.41 13.25 19.90
C PHE A 348 -33.21 14.19 20.01
N SER A 349 -33.35 15.16 20.92
CA SER A 349 -32.28 16.02 21.42
C SER A 349 -31.27 15.18 22.19
N THR A 350 -30.13 14.85 21.57
CA THR A 350 -28.90 14.53 22.28
C THR A 350 -27.74 15.28 21.62
N LYS A 351 -27.06 16.12 22.40
CA LYS A 351 -25.90 16.90 21.98
C LYS A 351 -24.73 15.97 21.69
N VAL A 352 -24.60 15.54 20.44
CA VAL A 352 -23.35 14.97 19.91
C VAL A 352 -22.45 16.13 19.50
N SER A 353 -21.24 16.18 20.06
CA SER A 353 -20.21 17.18 19.72
C SER A 353 -19.90 17.16 18.21
N PRO A 354 -19.82 18.31 17.50
CA PRO A 354 -19.74 18.34 16.03
C PRO A 354 -18.42 17.83 15.40
N TYR A 355 -17.44 17.39 16.19
CA TYR A 355 -16.11 17.02 15.67
C TYR A 355 -15.90 15.50 15.55
N GLN A 356 -16.77 14.77 14.83
CA GLN A 356 -16.47 13.36 14.48
C GLN A 356 -17.35 12.74 13.37
N GLN A 357 -17.69 13.50 12.32
CA GLN A 357 -18.41 12.97 11.14
C GLN A 357 -17.67 13.28 9.83
N SER A 358 -16.68 12.46 9.48
CA SER A 358 -16.43 12.04 8.10
C SER A 358 -15.46 10.86 8.08
N VAL A 359 -15.94 9.73 7.58
CA VAL A 359 -15.08 8.61 7.19
C VAL A 359 -14.82 8.78 5.70
N LEU A 360 -13.70 9.44 5.40
CA LEU A 360 -12.97 9.42 4.11
C LEU A 360 -13.66 10.16 2.95
N GLY A 361 -14.00 11.42 3.26
CA GLY A 361 -14.56 12.40 2.33
C GLY A 361 -13.66 13.61 2.09
N TYR A 362 -12.36 13.52 2.33
CA TYR A 362 -11.43 14.65 2.22
C TYR A 362 -10.07 14.19 1.71
N GLU A 363 -9.38 15.06 0.99
CA GLU A 363 -7.96 14.90 0.72
C GLU A 363 -7.23 14.87 2.08
N LEU A 364 -6.59 13.74 2.41
CA LEU A 364 -5.99 13.51 3.72
C LEU A 364 -5.01 14.62 4.10
N ARG A 365 -4.31 15.15 3.09
CA ARG A 365 -3.30 16.20 3.22
C ARG A 365 -3.40 17.14 2.04
N GLN A 366 -3.49 18.44 2.31
CA GLN A 366 -3.39 19.45 1.25
C GLN A 366 -2.03 19.33 0.56
N LYS A 367 -1.97 19.73 -0.72
CA LYS A 367 -0.73 19.70 -1.49
C LYS A 367 0.37 20.45 -0.73
N ASP A 368 1.54 19.82 -0.62
CA ASP A 368 2.73 20.36 0.04
C ASP A 368 2.63 20.58 1.56
N THR A 369 1.63 19.98 2.22
CA THR A 369 1.59 19.91 3.70
C THR A 369 2.40 18.73 4.25
N PRO A 370 3.09 18.90 5.39
CA PRO A 370 3.74 17.79 6.07
C PRO A 370 2.75 16.70 6.46
N HIS A 371 3.28 15.50 6.61
CA HIS A 371 2.60 14.33 7.12
C HIS A 371 2.31 14.50 8.62
N ASN A 372 1.31 13.78 9.09
CA ASN A 372 0.94 13.76 10.50
C ASN A 372 0.52 12.34 10.85
N CYS A 373 1.38 11.67 11.61
CA CYS A 373 1.12 10.29 12.03
C CYS A 373 -0.23 10.06 12.70
N LEU A 374 -0.82 11.05 13.36
CA LEU A 374 -2.12 10.88 14.01
C LEU A 374 -3.22 10.78 12.96
N ASP A 375 -3.21 11.68 11.98
CA ASP A 375 -4.17 11.71 10.89
C ASP A 375 -4.03 10.46 10.02
N ASP A 376 -2.81 10.01 9.79
CA ASP A 376 -2.48 8.82 9.00
C ASP A 376 -2.91 7.52 9.70
N ALA A 377 -2.62 7.36 11.00
CA ALA A 377 -3.10 6.23 11.79
C ALA A 377 -4.63 6.21 11.85
N CYS A 378 -5.27 7.37 12.03
CA CYS A 378 -6.73 7.50 11.99
C CYS A 378 -7.29 7.12 10.61
N ALA A 379 -6.66 7.56 9.53
CA ALA A 379 -7.08 7.26 8.16
C ALA A 379 -6.98 5.76 7.86
N ALA A 380 -5.87 5.11 8.25
CA ALA A 380 -5.70 3.67 8.11
C ALA A 380 -6.76 2.89 8.89
N MET A 381 -7.05 3.27 10.14
CA MET A 381 -8.13 2.67 10.95
C MET A 381 -9.50 2.87 10.28
N LYS A 382 -9.80 4.08 9.82
CA LYS A 382 -11.06 4.41 9.12
C LYS A 382 -11.26 3.55 7.87
N LEU A 383 -10.23 3.33 7.06
CA LEU A 383 -10.27 2.47 5.87
C LEU A 383 -10.59 1.02 6.25
N VAL A 384 -9.92 0.48 7.27
CA VAL A 384 -10.20 -0.88 7.76
C VAL A 384 -11.63 -1.01 8.26
N LEU A 385 -12.12 -0.04 9.04
CA LEU A 385 -13.51 -0.05 9.54
C LEU A 385 -14.53 0.05 8.39
N ALA A 386 -14.28 0.91 7.40
CA ALA A 386 -15.13 1.03 6.21
C ALA A 386 -15.21 -0.30 5.43
N LYS A 387 -14.08 -1.00 5.32
CA LYS A 387 -14.00 -2.32 4.68
C LYS A 387 -14.74 -3.40 5.47
N VAL A 388 -14.57 -3.42 6.79
CA VAL A 388 -15.23 -4.37 7.72
C VAL A 388 -16.76 -4.21 7.70
N GLU A 389 -17.24 -2.97 7.65
CA GLU A 389 -18.68 -2.67 7.60
C GLU A 389 -19.31 -2.87 6.22
N GLY A 390 -18.54 -3.36 5.23
CA GLY A 390 -19.01 -3.63 3.88
C GLY A 390 -19.31 -2.37 3.06
N ARG A 391 -18.81 -1.20 3.49
CA ARG A 391 -19.00 0.10 2.80
C ARG A 391 -18.10 0.27 1.58
N GLU A 392 -17.07 -0.55 1.42
CA GLU A 392 -16.11 -0.50 0.31
C GLU A 392 -16.01 -1.84 -0.43
N LYS A 393 -16.78 -1.98 -1.52
CA LYS A 393 -16.83 -3.24 -2.31
C LYS A 393 -15.97 -3.23 -3.58
N HIS A 394 -15.52 -2.06 -4.04
CA HIS A 394 -14.86 -1.90 -5.34
C HIS A 394 -13.35 -1.68 -5.18
N ALA A 395 -12.58 -2.10 -6.18
CA ALA A 395 -11.18 -1.74 -6.31
C ALA A 395 -11.05 -0.26 -6.70
N ILE A 396 -9.87 0.31 -6.47
CA ILE A 396 -9.68 1.76 -6.55
C ILE A 396 -9.42 2.14 -8.01
N PRO A 397 -10.19 3.06 -8.60
CA PRO A 397 -9.88 3.59 -9.92
C PRO A 397 -8.48 4.21 -9.90
N LEU A 398 -7.62 3.85 -10.86
CA LEU A 398 -6.31 4.48 -11.03
C LEU A 398 -6.55 5.91 -11.53
N VAL A 399 -6.55 6.89 -10.63
CA VAL A 399 -6.70 8.31 -11.01
C VAL A 399 -5.36 8.81 -11.52
N HIS A 400 -5.24 9.01 -12.83
CA HIS A 400 -4.13 9.75 -13.41
C HIS A 400 -4.23 11.21 -12.95
N LYS A 401 -3.16 11.75 -12.36
CA LYS A 401 -3.11 13.18 -12.04
C LYS A 401 -2.89 13.94 -13.33
N ASP A 402 -3.78 14.88 -13.63
CA ASP A 402 -3.59 15.83 -14.72
C ASP A 402 -2.24 16.54 -14.51
N VAL A 403 -1.43 16.51 -15.56
CA VAL A 403 -0.10 17.13 -15.55
C VAL A 403 -0.31 18.52 -16.15
N PRO A 404 0.00 19.60 -15.41
CA PRO A 404 -0.08 20.94 -15.97
C PRO A 404 0.72 21.03 -17.28
N ASP A 405 0.23 21.76 -18.27
CA ASP A 405 0.88 21.89 -19.59
C ASP A 405 2.36 22.34 -19.47
N VAL A 406 2.66 23.19 -18.49
CA VAL A 406 4.03 23.64 -18.16
C VAL A 406 4.97 22.51 -17.74
N ASP A 407 4.45 21.43 -17.18
CA ASP A 407 5.22 20.25 -16.79
C ASP A 407 5.34 19.23 -17.93
N MET A 408 4.56 19.36 -19.01
CA MET A 408 4.66 18.49 -20.19
C MET A 408 5.93 18.75 -21.01
N ALA A 409 6.50 19.95 -20.91
CA ALA A 409 7.81 20.29 -21.47
C ALA A 409 9.00 19.79 -20.62
N LYS A 410 8.76 18.96 -19.61
CA LYS A 410 9.81 18.47 -18.69
C LYS A 410 9.97 16.96 -18.77
N LEU A 411 11.20 16.50 -18.58
CA LEU A 411 11.51 15.10 -18.27
C LEU A 411 12.07 15.01 -16.85
N LEU A 412 11.62 14.01 -16.08
CA LEU A 412 12.23 13.70 -14.78
C LEU A 412 13.39 12.74 -15.00
N ILE A 413 14.59 13.17 -14.61
CA ILE A 413 15.77 12.30 -14.55
C ILE A 413 15.99 11.94 -13.08
N HIS A 414 15.99 10.64 -12.75
CA HIS A 414 16.11 10.19 -11.37
C HIS A 414 17.01 8.95 -11.21
N GLY A 415 17.46 8.73 -9.96
CA GLY A 415 18.41 7.68 -9.64
C GLY A 415 19.86 8.06 -9.97
N ILE A 416 20.15 9.34 -10.14
CA ILE A 416 21.47 9.87 -10.52
C ILE A 416 22.41 9.77 -9.32
N PRO A 417 23.55 9.07 -9.39
CA PRO A 417 24.51 9.04 -8.29
C PRO A 417 25.05 10.44 -7.96
N ILE A 418 25.23 10.78 -6.68
CA ILE A 418 25.79 12.10 -6.25
C ILE A 418 27.19 12.35 -6.85
N SER A 419 27.93 11.30 -7.18
CA SER A 419 29.23 11.39 -7.85
C SER A 419 29.15 11.91 -9.29
N VAL A 420 27.97 11.98 -9.89
CA VAL A 420 27.74 12.47 -11.26
C VAL A 420 27.30 13.94 -11.17
N PRO A 421 28.11 14.90 -11.63
CA PRO A 421 27.71 16.31 -11.71
C PRO A 421 26.51 16.49 -12.66
N LYS A 422 25.65 17.47 -12.38
CA LYS A 422 24.45 17.71 -13.19
C LYS A 422 24.79 18.17 -14.61
N GLU A 423 25.94 18.81 -14.80
CA GLU A 423 26.42 19.31 -16.09
C GLU A 423 26.75 18.16 -17.05
N GLU A 424 27.09 16.98 -16.52
CA GLU A 424 27.38 15.79 -17.31
C GLU A 424 26.13 15.18 -17.94
N LEU A 425 24.93 15.53 -17.45
CA LEU A 425 23.67 15.01 -17.99
C LEU A 425 23.47 15.39 -19.47
N HIS A 426 23.98 16.54 -19.90
CA HIS A 426 23.94 16.98 -21.30
C HIS A 426 24.70 16.07 -22.26
N LYS A 427 25.60 15.20 -21.75
CA LYS A 427 26.38 14.29 -22.62
C LYS A 427 25.61 13.06 -23.05
N PHE A 428 24.57 12.69 -22.31
CA PHE A 428 23.83 11.44 -22.55
C PHE A 428 22.31 11.61 -22.58
N ILE A 429 21.82 12.83 -22.42
CA ILE A 429 20.43 13.20 -22.70
C ILE A 429 20.43 14.09 -23.95
N PRO A 430 19.74 13.70 -25.03
CA PRO A 430 19.69 14.48 -26.26
C PRO A 430 18.85 15.76 -26.09
N GLY A 431 19.13 16.74 -26.94
CA GLY A 431 18.41 18.03 -26.98
C GLY A 431 19.02 19.11 -26.08
N ASP A 432 18.50 20.33 -26.26
CA ASP A 432 18.85 21.48 -25.44
C ASP A 432 17.81 21.62 -24.31
N PHE A 433 18.28 21.71 -23.07
CA PHE A 433 17.42 21.78 -21.89
C PHE A 433 18.09 22.53 -20.75
N THR A 434 17.29 23.00 -19.80
CA THR A 434 17.79 23.56 -18.55
C THR A 434 17.54 22.58 -17.40
N ILE A 435 18.41 22.59 -16.39
CA ILE A 435 18.34 21.65 -15.27
C ILE A 435 17.82 22.35 -14.02
N GLU A 436 16.67 21.90 -13.54
CA GLU A 436 16.13 22.28 -12.23
C GLU A 436 16.32 21.13 -11.23
N MET A 437 16.95 21.43 -10.09
CA MET A 437 17.15 20.44 -9.03
C MET A 437 15.80 20.08 -8.40
N LYS A 438 15.47 18.78 -8.38
CA LYS A 438 14.31 18.33 -7.63
C LYS A 438 14.73 18.03 -6.20
N VAL A 439 14.13 18.72 -5.24
CA VAL A 439 14.33 18.45 -3.81
C VAL A 439 13.98 16.98 -3.55
N ASN A 440 14.98 16.21 -3.11
CA ASN A 440 14.91 14.76 -3.14
C ASN A 440 14.36 14.25 -1.80
N LYS A 441 13.14 13.69 -1.81
CA LYS A 441 12.45 13.19 -0.59
C LYS A 441 13.12 11.98 0.09
N ARG A 442 14.21 11.46 -0.47
CA ARG A 442 15.00 10.35 0.08
C ARG A 442 16.48 10.60 -0.20
N ALA A 443 17.25 10.91 0.83
CA ALA A 443 18.70 11.01 0.75
C ALA A 443 19.32 9.59 0.75
N GLY A 444 19.53 9.06 -0.45
CA GLY A 444 20.07 7.72 -0.68
C GLY A 444 21.25 7.70 -1.64
N GLY A 445 22.23 8.60 -1.45
CA GLY A 445 23.42 8.67 -2.31
C GLY A 445 23.14 9.05 -3.77
N LYS A 446 21.90 9.41 -4.08
CA LYS A 446 21.38 9.70 -5.41
C LYS A 446 20.52 10.96 -5.38
N TYR A 447 20.46 11.68 -6.49
CA TYR A 447 19.61 12.86 -6.69
C TYR A 447 18.70 12.71 -7.91
N SER A 448 17.76 13.64 -8.05
CA SER A 448 16.84 13.73 -9.18
C SER A 448 16.79 15.17 -9.69
N VAL A 449 16.56 15.35 -10.99
CA VAL A 449 16.44 16.66 -11.62
C VAL A 449 15.28 16.67 -12.62
N LEU A 450 14.78 17.86 -12.92
CA LEU A 450 13.89 18.11 -14.04
C LEU A 450 14.72 18.71 -15.18
N ALA A 451 14.74 18.03 -16.32
CA ALA A 451 15.22 18.60 -17.58
C ALA A 451 14.04 19.36 -18.21
N ILE A 452 14.18 20.67 -18.35
CA ILE A 452 13.16 21.57 -18.86
C ILE A 452 13.53 21.94 -20.30
N PHE A 453 12.71 21.49 -21.24
CA PHE A 453 12.83 21.79 -22.66
C PHE A 453 12.00 23.02 -23.00
N LYS A 454 12.20 23.57 -24.20
CA LYS A 454 11.46 24.74 -24.67
C LYS A 454 9.95 24.48 -24.77
N ASN A 455 9.56 23.25 -25.13
CA ASN A 455 8.18 22.83 -25.31
C ASN A 455 8.05 21.30 -25.14
N GLN A 456 6.81 20.81 -25.16
CA GLN A 456 6.48 19.40 -25.01
C GLN A 456 7.04 18.54 -26.15
N ASP A 457 7.04 19.03 -27.38
CA ASP A 457 7.50 18.27 -28.54
C ASP A 457 9.00 17.98 -28.46
N GLU A 458 9.79 18.97 -28.07
CA GLU A 458 11.23 18.80 -27.83
C GLU A 458 11.51 17.83 -26.68
N ALA A 459 10.73 17.89 -25.60
CA ALA A 459 10.85 16.93 -24.49
C ALA A 459 10.49 15.50 -24.92
N ASN A 460 9.45 15.36 -25.74
CA ASN A 460 9.04 14.06 -26.27
C ASN A 460 10.08 13.51 -27.24
N GLN A 461 10.57 14.32 -28.17
CA GLN A 461 11.61 13.93 -29.12
C GLN A 461 12.88 13.51 -28.39
N ALA A 462 13.33 14.29 -27.40
CA ALA A 462 14.48 13.93 -26.58
C ALA A 462 14.27 12.59 -25.86
N PHE A 463 13.06 12.28 -25.39
CA PHE A 463 12.76 10.97 -24.80
C PHE A 463 12.77 9.84 -25.83
N GLU A 464 12.22 10.06 -27.02
CA GLU A 464 12.20 9.04 -28.08
C GLU A 464 13.61 8.71 -28.57
N ASP A 465 14.48 9.72 -28.70
CA ASP A 465 15.86 9.59 -29.17
C ASP A 465 16.80 8.89 -28.17
N LEU A 466 16.34 8.61 -26.94
CA LEU A 466 17.08 7.79 -26.00
C LEU A 466 17.15 6.33 -26.47
N ASP A 467 18.38 5.85 -26.69
CA ASP A 467 18.69 4.47 -27.04
C ASP A 467 18.50 3.52 -25.84
N SER A 468 17.23 3.22 -25.54
CA SER A 468 16.83 2.25 -24.52
C SER A 468 15.38 1.82 -24.69
N ASN A 469 15.06 0.62 -24.20
CA ASN A 469 13.69 0.12 -24.20
C ASN A 469 12.81 0.96 -23.26
N GLN A 470 11.61 1.30 -23.76
CA GLN A 470 10.60 1.99 -22.96
C GLN A 470 9.95 1.03 -21.96
N GLU A 471 10.00 1.41 -20.69
CA GLU A 471 9.27 0.84 -19.57
C GLU A 471 8.20 1.84 -19.07
N ARG A 472 7.51 1.49 -17.99
CA ARG A 472 6.61 2.39 -17.28
C ARG A 472 7.03 2.53 -15.83
N ASP A 473 6.92 3.73 -15.30
CA ASP A 473 7.18 4.02 -13.89
C ASP A 473 6.08 3.44 -12.98
N SER A 474 6.27 3.57 -11.68
CA SER A 474 5.27 3.16 -10.69
C SER A 474 3.89 3.81 -10.92
N SER A 475 3.80 4.98 -11.55
CA SER A 475 2.54 5.67 -11.86
C SER A 475 1.95 5.30 -13.21
N GLY A 476 2.63 4.49 -14.02
CA GLY A 476 2.22 4.13 -15.37
C GLY A 476 2.68 5.10 -16.45
N ARG A 477 3.59 6.04 -16.13
CA ARG A 477 4.18 7.00 -17.07
C ARG A 477 5.34 6.37 -17.83
N PRO A 478 5.56 6.73 -19.10
CA PRO A 478 6.69 6.25 -19.89
C PRO A 478 8.03 6.57 -19.23
N GLN A 479 8.91 5.58 -19.13
CA GLN A 479 10.24 5.68 -18.52
C GLN A 479 11.26 4.87 -19.33
N LYS A 480 12.50 5.34 -19.41
CA LYS A 480 13.61 4.71 -20.12
C LYS A 480 14.83 4.63 -19.20
N ILE A 481 15.63 3.57 -19.31
CA ILE A 481 16.86 3.39 -18.54
C ILE A 481 18.05 3.71 -19.44
N VAL A 482 18.73 4.82 -19.15
CA VAL A 482 19.87 5.30 -19.95
C VAL A 482 21.15 4.92 -19.24
N SER A 483 21.99 4.11 -19.90
CA SER A 483 23.32 3.77 -19.41
C SER A 483 24.33 4.80 -19.90
N PHE A 484 25.27 5.20 -19.05
CA PHE A 484 26.29 6.19 -19.37
C PHE A 484 27.66 5.76 -18.87
N GLN A 485 28.70 6.30 -19.51
CA GLN A 485 30.08 6.19 -19.09
C GLN A 485 30.73 7.58 -19.15
N LEU A 486 31.16 8.09 -18.01
CA LEU A 486 31.84 9.37 -17.91
C LEU A 486 33.31 9.25 -18.31
N SER A 487 33.91 10.35 -18.74
CA SER A 487 35.36 10.44 -19.01
C SER A 487 36.22 10.14 -17.78
N THR A 488 35.66 10.28 -16.58
CA THR A 488 36.26 9.89 -15.30
C THR A 488 36.29 8.38 -15.07
N GLY A 489 35.72 7.57 -15.98
CA GLY A 489 35.62 6.11 -15.88
C GLY A 489 34.41 5.61 -15.11
N VAL A 490 33.60 6.50 -14.54
CA VAL A 490 32.37 6.14 -13.82
C VAL A 490 31.32 5.65 -14.82
N THR A 491 30.90 4.40 -14.69
CA THR A 491 29.76 3.82 -15.42
C THR A 491 28.53 3.76 -14.52
N GLY A 492 27.36 4.00 -15.09
CA GLY A 492 26.12 3.95 -14.33
C GLY A 492 24.90 3.94 -15.24
N SER A 493 23.72 3.90 -14.62
CA SER A 493 22.45 4.09 -15.31
C SER A 493 21.58 5.09 -14.57
N VAL A 494 20.83 5.87 -15.34
CA VAL A 494 19.81 6.78 -14.85
C VAL A 494 18.46 6.41 -15.45
N TYR A 495 17.40 6.84 -14.78
CA TYR A 495 16.06 6.74 -15.31
C TYR A 495 15.62 8.09 -15.86
N VAL A 496 15.11 8.11 -17.09
CA VAL A 496 14.49 9.28 -17.71
C VAL A 496 13.02 8.99 -17.87
N ARG A 497 12.14 9.90 -17.45
CA ARG A 497 10.71 9.66 -17.40
C ARG A 497 9.91 10.83 -17.97
N LYS A 498 8.96 10.54 -18.86
CA LYS A 498 7.96 11.51 -19.32
C LYS A 498 7.08 11.97 -18.16
N MET A 499 6.67 13.23 -18.19
CA MET A 499 5.77 13.77 -17.17
C MET A 499 4.32 13.35 -17.41
N ALA A 500 3.88 13.27 -18.66
CA ALA A 500 2.55 12.81 -19.07
C ALA A 500 2.44 11.27 -19.18
N HIS A 501 1.21 10.78 -19.30
CA HIS A 501 0.92 9.41 -19.71
C HIS A 501 0.85 9.34 -21.24
N ASP A 502 1.32 8.24 -21.84
CA ASP A 502 0.96 7.95 -23.24
C ASP A 502 -0.53 7.59 -23.28
N ASP A 503 -1.30 8.25 -24.14
CA ASP A 503 -2.67 7.85 -24.42
C ASP A 503 -2.71 6.38 -24.86
N PRO A 504 -3.76 5.61 -24.49
CA PRO A 504 -3.88 4.23 -24.92
C PRO A 504 -3.97 4.17 -26.46
N VAL A 505 -2.86 3.78 -27.10
CA VAL A 505 -2.79 3.55 -28.54
C VAL A 505 -3.76 2.44 -28.92
N GLY A 506 -4.80 2.78 -29.70
CA GLY A 506 -5.72 1.79 -30.24
C GLY A 506 -7.03 2.30 -30.85
N GLN A 507 -6.98 3.24 -31.81
CA GLN A 507 -7.88 3.20 -32.97
C GLN A 507 -7.29 4.02 -34.12
N VAL A 508 -6.92 3.29 -35.16
CA VAL A 508 -6.31 3.78 -36.40
C VAL A 508 -7.29 4.67 -37.15
N ALA A 509 -6.91 5.91 -37.43
CA ALA A 509 -7.41 6.65 -38.58
C ALA A 509 -6.21 7.13 -39.39
N SER A 510 -5.86 6.31 -40.38
CA SER A 510 -4.93 6.62 -41.46
C SER A 510 -5.37 7.89 -42.17
N LYS A 511 -4.51 8.92 -42.21
CA LYS A 511 -4.39 9.79 -43.38
C LYS A 511 -2.93 10.18 -43.57
N ARG A 512 -2.36 9.59 -44.62
CA ARG A 512 -1.06 9.94 -45.20
C ARG A 512 -1.06 11.41 -45.65
N SER A 513 0.13 11.99 -45.54
CA SER A 513 0.55 13.29 -46.06
C SER A 513 0.15 13.54 -47.51
N LEU A 514 -0.22 14.78 -47.82
CA LEU A 514 0.04 15.39 -49.12
C LEU A 514 0.62 16.79 -48.88
N GLN A 515 1.64 17.07 -49.67
CA GLN A 515 2.64 18.12 -49.54
C GLN A 515 2.08 19.53 -49.74
N ASP A 516 2.67 20.49 -49.02
CA ASP A 516 2.66 21.89 -49.40
C ASP A 516 3.49 22.08 -50.68
N THR A 517 2.91 22.74 -51.67
CA THR A 517 3.67 23.63 -52.56
C THR A 517 2.90 24.93 -52.76
N GLU A 518 3.66 25.99 -52.52
CA GLU A 518 3.40 27.42 -52.57
C GLU A 518 2.43 27.91 -53.67
N VAL A 519 1.69 28.98 -53.38
CA VAL A 519 1.88 30.31 -54.01
C VAL A 519 0.76 31.29 -53.58
N SER A 520 1.21 32.50 -53.25
CA SER A 520 0.52 33.78 -53.11
C SER A 520 -0.67 34.02 -54.08
N VAL A 521 -1.71 34.73 -53.61
CA VAL A 521 -2.27 35.98 -54.21
C VAL A 521 -3.68 36.29 -53.68
N GLY A 522 -3.81 37.45 -53.03
CA GLY A 522 -4.82 38.51 -53.24
C GLY A 522 -6.32 38.24 -53.39
N SER A 523 -7.07 38.82 -52.45
CA SER A 523 -8.22 39.76 -52.66
C SER A 523 -9.59 39.29 -53.20
N LYS A 524 -10.60 39.53 -52.34
CA LYS A 524 -11.89 40.24 -52.57
C LYS A 524 -13.09 39.56 -53.29
N LYS A 525 -14.26 39.83 -52.65
CA LYS A 525 -15.65 39.99 -53.14
C LYS A 525 -16.51 38.71 -53.25
N LEU A 526 -17.54 38.58 -52.39
CA LEU A 526 -18.98 38.98 -52.52
C LEU A 526 -19.82 37.79 -53.02
N LYS A 527 -20.79 37.29 -52.22
CA LYS A 527 -22.24 37.64 -52.24
C LYS A 527 -22.88 37.16 -53.57
N THR A 528 -23.92 36.32 -53.63
CA THR A 528 -25.21 36.34 -52.93
C THR A 528 -26.04 35.15 -53.44
N ASP A 529 -26.86 34.56 -52.55
CA ASP A 529 -28.14 33.85 -52.70
C ASP A 529 -28.38 32.76 -53.76
N GLU A 530 -28.92 31.62 -53.28
CA GLU A 530 -30.29 31.16 -53.62
C GLU A 530 -30.74 30.04 -52.66
N ILE A 531 -31.94 30.18 -52.06
CA ILE A 531 -32.68 29.18 -51.26
C ILE A 531 -33.94 28.82 -52.07
N PRO A 532 -34.30 27.52 -52.16
CA PRO A 532 -35.54 27.03 -51.52
C PRO A 532 -35.30 25.64 -50.88
N GLY A 533 -35.67 25.31 -49.65
CA GLY A 533 -36.94 25.52 -48.98
C GLY A 533 -37.81 24.27 -49.11
N GLU A 534 -37.67 23.28 -48.19
CA GLU A 534 -38.77 22.43 -47.69
C GLU A 534 -38.30 21.45 -46.57
N GLU A 535 -38.69 21.82 -45.34
CA GLU A 535 -39.03 21.05 -44.14
C GLU A 535 -38.35 19.69 -43.83
N SER A 536 -37.50 19.69 -42.80
CA SER A 536 -37.17 18.47 -42.03
C SER A 536 -37.76 18.53 -40.62
N LYS A 537 -38.37 17.41 -40.24
CA LYS A 537 -39.23 17.19 -39.07
C LYS A 537 -38.49 17.40 -37.74
N GLY A 538 -39.20 18.03 -36.80
CA GLY A 538 -38.70 18.41 -35.48
C GLY A 538 -38.24 17.23 -34.61
N GLY A 539 -37.07 17.40 -33.99
CA GLY A 539 -36.63 16.63 -32.83
C GLY A 539 -37.11 17.34 -31.57
N VAL A 540 -38.20 16.84 -30.98
CA VAL A 540 -38.67 17.27 -29.66
C VAL A 540 -37.84 16.55 -28.60
N ASP A 541 -37.01 17.33 -27.92
CA ASP A 541 -36.73 17.30 -26.47
C ASP A 541 -36.62 15.93 -25.77
N ASP A 542 -35.43 15.31 -25.87
CA ASP A 542 -35.04 14.10 -25.10
C ASP A 542 -35.00 14.38 -23.57
N CYS A 543 -34.80 15.63 -23.16
CA CYS A 543 -34.82 16.04 -21.75
C CYS A 543 -36.22 16.00 -21.16
N ASP A 544 -37.23 16.40 -21.93
CA ASP A 544 -38.62 16.45 -21.48
C ASP A 544 -39.25 15.05 -21.33
N ILE A 545 -38.76 14.08 -22.10
CA ILE A 545 -39.11 12.65 -21.93
C ILE A 545 -38.54 12.12 -20.63
N HIS A 546 -37.27 12.39 -20.33
CA HIS A 546 -36.63 11.96 -19.08
C HIS A 546 -37.27 12.61 -17.84
N LEU A 547 -37.65 13.89 -17.91
CA LEU A 547 -38.34 14.56 -16.82
C LEU A 547 -39.72 13.95 -16.54
N LYS A 548 -40.48 13.63 -17.59
CA LYS A 548 -41.78 12.95 -17.46
C LYS A 548 -41.63 11.54 -16.87
N GLU A 549 -40.57 10.82 -17.23
CA GLU A 549 -40.29 9.49 -16.69
C GLU A 549 -39.90 9.54 -15.20
N ILE A 550 -39.10 10.53 -14.79
CA ILE A 550 -38.75 10.75 -13.39
C ILE A 550 -40.02 11.06 -12.58
N GLU A 551 -40.90 11.91 -13.09
CA GLU A 551 -42.13 12.26 -12.38
C GLU A 551 -43.11 11.07 -12.30
N ARG A 552 -43.17 10.25 -13.34
CA ARG A 552 -43.91 8.97 -13.32
C ARG A 552 -43.38 8.03 -12.25
N LEU A 553 -42.06 7.84 -12.16
CA LEU A 553 -41.44 6.95 -11.18
C LEU A 553 -41.65 7.44 -9.74
N LYS A 554 -41.66 8.75 -9.50
CA LYS A 554 -42.01 9.31 -8.18
C LYS A 554 -43.45 9.00 -7.78
N GLN A 555 -44.39 9.14 -8.71
CA GLN A 555 -45.79 8.81 -8.45
C GLN A 555 -45.98 7.31 -8.15
N GLU A 556 -45.26 6.45 -8.87
CA GLU A 556 -45.29 5.00 -8.66
C GLU A 556 -44.68 4.61 -7.30
N LEU A 557 -43.60 5.28 -6.88
CA LEU A 557 -42.99 5.09 -5.57
C LEU A 557 -43.97 5.49 -4.45
N ASN A 558 -44.61 6.65 -4.57
CA ASN A 558 -45.59 7.11 -3.59
C ASN A 558 -46.80 6.16 -3.48
N GLN A 559 -47.28 5.60 -4.59
CA GLN A 559 -48.33 4.57 -4.55
C GLN A 559 -47.86 3.28 -3.86
N ARG A 560 -46.61 2.86 -4.04
CA ARG A 560 -46.04 1.70 -3.34
C ARG A 560 -45.92 1.94 -1.85
N ASP A 561 -45.51 3.12 -1.42
CA ASP A 561 -45.40 3.46 0.00
C ASP A 561 -46.77 3.46 0.68
N GLN A 562 -47.81 4.00 0.02
CA GLN A 562 -49.19 3.92 0.52
C GLN A 562 -49.70 2.47 0.62
N ARG A 563 -49.31 1.59 -0.31
CA ARG A 563 -49.63 0.16 -0.23
C ARG A 563 -48.91 -0.52 0.94
N ILE A 564 -47.65 -0.18 1.19
CA ILE A 564 -46.90 -0.72 2.32
C ILE A 564 -47.56 -0.30 3.64
N LEU A 565 -47.93 0.97 3.79
CA LEU A 565 -48.64 1.47 4.98
C LEU A 565 -49.98 0.73 5.20
N ASN A 566 -50.77 0.54 4.15
CA ASN A 566 -52.01 -0.24 4.25
C ASN A 566 -51.76 -1.71 4.63
N LEU A 567 -50.71 -2.33 4.10
CA LEU A 567 -50.35 -3.71 4.46
C LEU A 567 -49.90 -3.81 5.92
N GLU A 568 -49.14 -2.82 6.41
CA GLU A 568 -48.73 -2.74 7.82
C GLU A 568 -49.94 -2.58 8.75
N GLU A 569 -50.92 -1.75 8.40
CA GLU A 569 -52.18 -1.63 9.14
C GLU A 569 -52.96 -2.95 9.18
N ILE A 570 -53.04 -3.66 8.05
CA ILE A 570 -53.68 -4.99 7.98
C ILE A 570 -52.94 -5.98 8.88
N LEU A 571 -51.60 -5.97 8.88
CA LEU A 571 -50.77 -6.87 9.68
C LEU A 571 -50.95 -6.61 11.18
N VAL A 572 -51.05 -5.33 11.57
CA VAL A 572 -51.35 -4.90 12.95
C VAL A 572 -52.77 -5.33 13.37
N ALA A 573 -53.76 -5.18 12.49
CA ALA A 573 -55.13 -5.65 12.75
C ALA A 573 -55.19 -7.18 12.88
N PHE A 574 -54.44 -7.92 12.07
CA PHE A 574 -54.38 -9.37 12.10
C PHE A 574 -53.69 -9.89 13.37
N THR A 575 -52.58 -9.26 13.80
CA THR A 575 -51.90 -9.60 15.06
C THR A 575 -52.76 -9.26 16.28
N LYS A 576 -53.51 -8.15 16.28
CA LYS A 576 -54.50 -7.85 17.33
C LYS A 576 -55.61 -8.91 17.40
N ARG A 577 -56.14 -9.37 16.26
CA ARG A 577 -57.14 -10.45 16.22
C ARG A 577 -56.59 -11.79 16.74
N GLN A 578 -55.34 -12.13 16.41
CA GLN A 578 -54.71 -13.35 16.93
C GLN A 578 -54.38 -13.26 18.43
N GLY A 579 -54.03 -12.06 18.93
CA GLY A 579 -53.87 -11.81 20.36
C GLY A 579 -55.18 -11.93 21.13
N LEU A 580 -56.29 -11.43 20.58
CA LEU A 580 -57.63 -11.56 21.16
C LEU A 580 -58.15 -13.01 21.15
N ALA A 581 -57.77 -13.81 20.15
CA ALA A 581 -58.13 -15.23 20.07
C ALA A 581 -57.37 -16.10 21.10
N LYS A 582 -56.17 -15.69 21.53
CA LYS A 582 -55.41 -16.36 22.59
C LYS A 582 -55.91 -16.05 24.01
N ASN A 583 -56.61 -14.94 24.22
CA ASN A 583 -57.18 -14.55 25.52
C ASN A 583 -58.64 -15.04 25.73
N ARG A 584 -59.21 -15.80 24.80
CA ARG A 584 -60.58 -16.37 24.90
C ARG A 584 -60.62 -17.91 24.90
N ARG A 585 -59.51 -18.59 25.19
CA ARG A 585 -59.48 -20.05 25.41
C ARG A 585 -59.10 -20.38 26.83
#